data_AF-S7T620-F1
#
_entry.id   AF-S7T620-F1
#
_cell.length_a   1.000
_cell.length_b   1.000
_cell.length_c   1.000
_cell.angle_alpha   90.00
_cell.angle_beta   90.00
_cell.angle_gamma   90.00
#
_symmetry.space_group_name_H-M   'P 1'
#
loop_
_entity.id
_entity.type
_entity.pdbx_description
1 polymer ?
#
loop_
_entity_poly.entity_id
_entity_poly.type
_entity_poly.pdbx_seq_one_letter_code
_entity_poly.pdbx_strand_id
1 'polypeptide(L)'
;MIDYEAFVRIKHYHEHQGLSPAQIAEALDLDDQTVRKWLAEKQYRPRTPVHRRSKLDPFKSYIVRLVETHPYTAVQVFQKIREEGFDGGYTIVKEYVQKIRPRRTPPFLKLSFAPGECAQVDWGSYGSVPVGSTSRRLSF
;
A
#
# COMPACT_ATOMS: atom_id res chain seq x y z
N MET A 1 0.34 14.32 24.93
CA MET A 1 -1.14 14.26 24.89
C MET A 1 -1.53 13.01 25.63
N ILE A 2 -2.43 13.11 26.61
CA ILE A 2 -2.70 12.01 27.54
C ILE A 2 -3.71 11.01 26.95
N ASP A 3 -3.62 9.77 27.41
CA ASP A 3 -4.65 8.76 27.16
C ASP A 3 -5.85 8.95 28.10
N TYR A 4 -6.86 8.10 27.91
CA TYR A 4 -8.08 8.14 28.73
C TYR A 4 -7.81 7.78 30.19
N GLU A 5 -6.89 6.86 30.45
CA GLU A 5 -6.54 6.42 31.80
C GLU A 5 -5.94 7.57 32.62
N ALA A 6 -4.95 8.27 32.06
CA ALA A 6 -4.36 9.44 32.69
C ALA A 6 -5.40 10.55 32.93
N PHE A 7 -6.36 10.75 32.02
CA PHE A 7 -7.45 11.71 32.23
C PHE A 7 -8.32 11.35 33.45
N VAL A 8 -8.69 10.06 33.61
CA VAL A 8 -9.46 9.60 34.77
C VAL A 8 -8.66 9.77 36.06
N ARG A 9 -7.36 9.46 36.04
CA ARG A 9 -6.49 9.63 37.22
C ARG A 9 -6.36 11.09 37.64
N ILE A 10 -6.23 12.02 36.68
CA ILE A 10 -6.22 13.47 36.95
C ILE A 10 -7.50 13.90 37.67
N LYS A 11 -8.66 13.47 37.18
CA LYS A 11 -9.96 13.79 37.81
C LYS A 11 -10.09 13.18 39.19
N HIS A 12 -9.73 11.91 39.35
CA HIS A 12 -9.78 11.21 40.63
C HIS A 12 -8.89 11.89 41.70
N TYR A 13 -7.65 12.25 41.36
CA TYR A 13 -6.74 12.92 42.28
C TYR A 13 -7.23 14.32 42.70
N HIS A 14 -7.89 15.03 41.80
CA HIS A 14 -8.47 16.33 42.12
C HIS A 14 -9.76 16.22 42.94
N GLU A 15 -10.70 15.36 42.54
CA GLU A 15 -12.05 15.28 43.12
C GLU A 15 -12.10 14.46 44.42
N HIS A 16 -11.34 13.37 44.51
CA HIS A 16 -11.37 12.47 45.67
C HIS A 16 -10.20 12.68 46.63
N GLN A 17 -9.05 13.15 46.16
CA GLN A 17 -7.85 13.34 47.00
C GLN A 17 -7.52 14.82 47.26
N GLY A 18 -8.22 15.76 46.62
CA GLY A 18 -8.03 17.20 46.84
C GLY A 18 -6.65 17.72 46.46
N LEU A 19 -5.91 17.01 45.61
CA LEU A 19 -4.56 17.37 45.20
C LEU A 19 -4.57 18.61 44.29
N SER A 20 -3.59 19.49 44.49
CA SER A 20 -3.39 20.64 43.61
C SER A 20 -2.85 20.21 42.24
N PRO A 21 -3.03 21.02 41.17
CA PRO A 21 -2.52 20.69 39.84
C PRO A 21 -1.03 20.34 39.81
N ALA A 22 -0.20 21.02 40.62
CA ALA A 22 1.24 20.76 40.72
C ALA A 22 1.54 19.39 41.35
N GLN A 23 0.79 18.99 42.38
CA GLN A 23 0.95 17.67 43.02
C GLN A 23 0.48 16.55 42.09
N ILE A 24 -0.59 16.77 41.33
CA ILE A 24 -1.07 15.82 40.32
C ILE A 24 -0.05 15.66 39.19
N ALA A 25 0.57 16.77 38.76
CA ALA A 25 1.63 16.78 37.76
C ALA A 25 2.84 15.93 38.20
N GLU A 26 3.29 16.11 39.45
CA GLU A 26 4.37 15.33 40.04
C GLU A 26 3.99 13.84 40.19
N ALA A 27 2.78 13.54 40.68
CA ALA A 27 2.32 12.16 40.90
C ALA A 27 2.09 11.35 39.61
N LEU A 28 1.79 12.02 38.50
CA LEU A 28 1.52 11.39 37.20
C LEU A 28 2.66 11.55 36.19
N ASP A 29 3.77 12.20 36.57
CA ASP A 29 4.87 12.58 35.68
C ASP A 29 4.36 13.32 34.42
N LEU A 30 3.52 14.33 34.65
CA LEU A 30 2.92 15.18 33.63
C LEU A 30 3.33 16.63 33.83
N ASP A 31 3.26 17.41 32.75
CA ASP A 31 3.43 18.86 32.82
C ASP A 31 2.21 19.54 33.50
N ASP A 32 2.46 20.52 34.37
CA ASP A 32 1.42 21.24 35.14
C ASP A 32 0.39 21.92 34.22
N GLN A 33 0.81 22.49 33.08
CA GLN A 33 -0.13 23.09 32.14
C GLN A 33 -1.03 22.04 31.50
N THR A 34 -0.50 20.84 31.25
CA THR A 34 -1.29 19.70 30.78
C THR A 34 -2.35 19.30 31.80
N VAL A 35 -1.97 19.17 33.07
CA VAL A 35 -2.93 18.85 34.16
C VAL A 35 -4.01 19.93 34.28
N ARG A 36 -3.64 21.22 34.36
CA ARG A 36 -4.60 22.33 34.44
C ARG A 36 -5.57 22.34 33.26
N LYS A 37 -5.06 22.11 32.05
CA LYS A 37 -5.89 22.02 30.84
C LYS A 37 -6.92 20.89 30.95
N TRP A 38 -6.51 19.70 31.37
CA TRP A 38 -7.42 18.54 31.46
C TRP A 38 -8.35 18.58 32.68
N LEU A 39 -7.99 19.31 33.74
CA LEU A 39 -8.90 19.61 34.85
C LEU A 39 -10.04 20.53 34.41
N ALA A 40 -9.76 21.52 33.55
CA ALA A 40 -10.78 22.42 33.01
C ALA A 40 -11.75 21.73 32.03
N GLU A 41 -11.29 20.69 31.33
CA GLU A 41 -12.13 19.92 30.40
C GLU A 41 -13.08 18.96 31.15
N LYS A 42 -14.35 18.92 30.72
CA LYS A 42 -15.37 18.05 31.35
C LYS A 42 -15.32 16.61 30.86
N GLN A 43 -14.85 16.38 29.63
CA GLN A 43 -14.83 15.08 28.98
C GLN A 43 -13.50 14.86 28.29
N TYR A 44 -13.06 13.60 28.27
CA TYR A 44 -11.88 13.21 27.50
C TYR A 44 -12.13 13.42 26.02
N ARG A 45 -11.21 14.10 25.34
CA ARG A 45 -11.24 14.33 23.90
C ARG A 45 -9.99 13.71 23.27
N PRO A 46 -10.09 12.55 22.61
CA PRO A 46 -8.93 11.95 21.96
C PRO A 46 -8.40 12.87 20.85
N ARG A 47 -7.12 12.72 20.50
CA ARG A 47 -6.58 13.42 19.34
C ARG A 47 -7.38 13.03 18.11
N THR A 48 -8.08 13.97 17.52
CA THR A 48 -8.54 13.78 16.14
C THR A 48 -7.31 13.87 15.24
N PRO A 49 -6.92 12.80 14.53
CA PRO A 49 -5.84 12.90 13.57
C PRO A 49 -6.26 13.88 12.49
N VAL A 50 -5.48 14.94 12.31
CA VAL A 50 -5.70 15.87 11.19
C VAL A 50 -5.36 15.12 9.92
N HIS A 51 -6.38 14.79 9.12
CA HIS A 51 -6.19 14.18 7.80
C HIS A 51 -5.62 15.26 6.87
N ARG A 52 -4.29 15.32 6.78
CA ARG A 52 -3.62 16.20 5.83
C ARG A 52 -3.82 15.64 4.43
N ARG A 53 -4.25 16.50 3.50
CA ARG A 53 -4.31 16.14 2.07
C ARG A 53 -2.91 15.72 1.63
N SER A 54 -2.82 14.60 0.94
CA SER A 54 -1.57 14.12 0.36
C SER A 54 -1.23 14.99 -0.85
N LYS A 55 0.06 15.25 -1.06
CA LYS A 55 0.56 15.84 -2.32
C LYS A 55 0.16 15.03 -3.55
N LEU A 56 -0.14 13.74 -3.37
CA LEU A 56 -0.57 12.85 -4.44
C LEU A 56 -2.04 13.06 -4.83
N ASP A 57 -2.86 13.66 -3.96
CA ASP A 57 -4.32 13.73 -4.15
C ASP A 57 -4.74 14.33 -5.50
N PRO A 58 -4.13 15.43 -5.99
CA PRO A 58 -4.46 16.00 -7.31
C PRO A 58 -4.12 15.07 -8.49
N PHE A 59 -3.14 14.17 -8.32
CA PHE A 59 -2.62 13.30 -9.39
C PHE A 59 -3.27 11.91 -9.40
N LYS A 60 -4.07 11.55 -8.39
CA LYS A 60 -4.64 10.20 -8.25
C LYS A 60 -5.43 9.74 -9.46
N SER A 61 -6.30 10.60 -9.99
CA SER A 61 -7.13 10.30 -11.16
C SER A 61 -6.27 10.03 -12.40
N TYR A 62 -5.20 10.80 -12.60
CA TYR A 62 -4.25 10.59 -13.69
C TYR A 62 -3.45 9.29 -13.52
N ILE A 63 -2.99 9.00 -12.30
CA ILE A 63 -2.27 7.75 -11.99
C ILE A 63 -3.15 6.52 -12.26
N VAL A 64 -4.43 6.55 -11.87
CA VAL A 64 -5.39 5.47 -12.16
C VAL A 64 -5.47 5.23 -13.67
N ARG A 65 -5.70 6.30 -14.45
CA ARG A 65 -5.73 6.20 -15.93
C ARG A 65 -4.45 5.59 -16.49
N LEU A 66 -3.28 6.04 -16.03
CA LEU A 66 -1.99 5.50 -16.50
C LEU A 66 -1.86 4.00 -16.25
N VAL A 67 -2.23 3.53 -15.06
CA VAL A 67 -2.13 2.12 -14.65
C VAL A 67 -3.15 1.24 -15.40
N GLU A 68 -4.31 1.80 -15.75
CA GLU A 68 -5.34 1.10 -16.53
C GLU A 68 -4.99 0.99 -18.03
N THR A 69 -4.46 2.07 -18.63
CA THR A 69 -4.15 2.07 -20.07
C THR A 69 -2.94 1.20 -20.40
N HIS A 70 -1.91 1.22 -19.55
CA HIS A 70 -0.66 0.52 -19.83
C HIS A 70 -0.05 -0.13 -18.58
N PRO A 71 0.75 -1.19 -18.76
CA PRO A 71 1.42 -1.90 -17.68
C PRO A 71 2.57 -1.12 -16.98
N TYR A 72 2.50 0.21 -16.87
CA TYR A 72 3.57 1.08 -16.36
C TYR A 72 4.05 0.69 -14.96
N THR A 73 5.36 0.73 -14.75
CA THR A 73 6.00 0.58 -13.44
C THR A 73 5.75 1.82 -12.57
N ALA A 74 5.88 1.68 -11.25
CA ALA A 74 5.77 2.82 -10.33
C ALA A 74 6.79 3.93 -10.65
N VAL A 75 7.97 3.57 -11.15
CA VAL A 75 9.00 4.52 -11.59
C VAL A 75 8.54 5.31 -12.82
N GLN A 76 7.94 4.64 -13.81
CA GLN A 76 7.40 5.29 -15.00
C GLN A 76 6.21 6.21 -14.65
N VAL A 77 5.32 5.76 -13.75
CA VAL A 77 4.24 6.62 -13.24
C VAL A 77 4.81 7.85 -12.54
N PHE A 78 5.84 7.68 -11.70
CA PHE A 78 6.49 8.79 -11.02
C PHE A 78 7.09 9.81 -11.99
N GLN A 79 7.79 9.36 -13.04
CA GLN A 79 8.33 10.24 -14.08
C GLN A 79 7.21 11.05 -14.76
N LYS A 80 6.13 10.38 -15.17
CA LYS A 80 4.98 11.03 -15.83
C LYS A 80 4.30 12.08 -14.97
N ILE A 81 4.03 11.78 -13.69
CA ILE A 81 3.40 12.79 -12.83
C ILE A 81 4.34 13.94 -12.48
N ARG A 82 5.68 13.73 -12.50
CA ARG A 82 6.64 14.82 -12.34
C ARG A 82 6.63 15.77 -13.53
N GLU A 83 6.46 15.25 -14.74
CA GLU A 83 6.26 16.07 -15.95
C GLU A 83 4.99 16.94 -15.83
N GLU A 84 3.94 16.44 -15.16
CA GLU A 84 2.71 17.18 -14.83
C GLU A 84 2.85 18.12 -13.59
N GLY A 85 4.06 18.30 -13.06
CA GLY A 85 4.32 19.22 -11.95
C GLY A 85 4.25 18.61 -10.55
N PHE A 86 4.32 17.28 -10.40
CA PHE A 86 4.39 16.64 -9.08
C PHE A 86 5.72 16.92 -8.37
N ASP A 87 5.65 17.53 -7.19
CA ASP A 87 6.79 17.90 -6.34
C ASP A 87 7.00 16.97 -5.13
N GLY A 88 6.30 15.83 -5.11
CA GLY A 88 6.36 14.85 -4.02
C GLY A 88 7.44 13.77 -4.21
N GLY A 89 7.54 12.89 -3.22
CA GLY A 89 8.51 11.78 -3.22
C GLY A 89 8.00 10.53 -3.95
N TYR A 90 8.94 9.70 -4.42
CA TYR A 90 8.64 8.43 -5.09
C TYR A 90 7.84 7.44 -4.20
N THR A 91 8.13 7.40 -2.89
CA THR A 91 7.54 6.42 -1.97
C THR A 91 6.00 6.46 -1.97
N ILE A 92 5.41 7.66 -1.87
CA ILE A 92 3.95 7.82 -1.86
C ILE A 92 3.29 7.41 -3.19
N VAL A 93 4.02 7.56 -4.30
CA VAL A 93 3.58 7.11 -5.63
C VAL A 93 3.62 5.59 -5.71
N LYS A 94 4.75 4.99 -5.29
CA LYS A 94 4.96 3.54 -5.28
C LYS A 94 3.89 2.83 -4.47
N GLU A 95 3.64 3.30 -3.25
CA GLU A 95 2.60 2.75 -2.36
C GLU A 95 1.22 2.86 -2.98
N TYR A 96 0.89 4.00 -3.60
CA TYR A 96 -0.41 4.20 -4.24
C TYR A 96 -0.59 3.30 -5.47
N VAL A 97 0.41 3.22 -6.34
CA VAL A 97 0.42 2.33 -7.52
C VAL A 97 0.26 0.87 -7.08
N GLN A 98 0.94 0.44 -6.02
CA GLN A 98 0.78 -0.91 -5.48
C GLN A 98 -0.65 -1.21 -5.01
N LYS A 99 -1.33 -0.23 -4.39
CA LYS A 99 -2.71 -0.37 -3.90
C LYS A 99 -3.73 -0.48 -5.03
N ILE A 100 -3.56 0.29 -6.10
CA ILE A 100 -4.56 0.36 -7.18
C ILE A 100 -4.29 -0.62 -8.32
N ARG A 101 -3.08 -1.19 -8.41
CA ARG A 101 -2.72 -2.02 -9.55
C ARG A 101 -3.57 -3.29 -9.56
N PRO A 102 -4.30 -3.58 -10.66
CA PRO A 102 -5.07 -4.82 -10.77
C PRO A 102 -4.11 -6.02 -10.74
N ARG A 103 -4.54 -7.09 -10.07
CA ARG A 103 -3.81 -8.37 -10.08
C ARG A 103 -3.78 -8.87 -11.52
N ARG A 104 -2.58 -8.99 -12.09
CA ARG A 104 -2.44 -9.56 -13.44
C ARG A 104 -2.69 -11.05 -13.36
N THR A 105 -3.76 -11.50 -14.00
CA THR A 105 -3.89 -12.91 -14.37
C THR A 105 -2.92 -13.17 -15.51
N PRO A 106 -2.10 -14.23 -15.45
CA PRO A 106 -1.26 -14.60 -16.58
C PRO A 106 -2.12 -14.77 -17.84
N PRO A 107 -1.68 -14.27 -19.02
CA PRO A 107 -2.47 -14.33 -20.24
C PRO A 107 -2.47 -15.72 -20.90
N PHE A 108 -2.12 -16.78 -20.16
CA PHE A 108 -2.12 -18.15 -20.69
C PHE A 108 -3.31 -18.93 -20.12
N LEU A 109 -3.95 -19.70 -20.99
CA LEU A 109 -4.89 -20.73 -20.58
C LEU A 109 -4.08 -21.93 -20.11
N LYS A 110 -4.18 -22.28 -18.82
CA LYS A 110 -3.60 -23.53 -18.31
C LYS A 110 -4.52 -24.68 -18.71
N LEU A 111 -4.12 -25.42 -19.73
CA LEU A 111 -4.80 -26.66 -20.10
C LEU A 111 -4.42 -27.76 -19.09
N SER A 112 -5.40 -28.57 -18.68
CA SER A 112 -5.22 -29.70 -17.78
C SER A 112 -5.86 -30.92 -18.42
N PHE A 113 -5.11 -32.01 -18.52
CA PHE A 113 -5.53 -33.24 -19.18
C PHE A 113 -5.29 -34.42 -18.23
N ALA A 114 -6.19 -35.39 -18.22
CA ALA A 114 -5.96 -36.65 -17.56
C ALA A 114 -4.79 -37.40 -18.24
N PRO A 115 -4.12 -38.34 -17.54
CA PRO A 115 -3.09 -39.18 -18.16
C PRO A 115 -3.63 -39.87 -19.42
N GLY A 116 -3.02 -39.58 -20.58
CA GLY A 116 -3.40 -40.15 -21.88
C GLY A 116 -4.45 -39.37 -22.68
N GLU A 117 -5.04 -38.31 -22.13
CA GLU A 117 -6.09 -37.52 -22.83
C GLU A 117 -5.53 -36.54 -23.87
N CYS A 118 -4.28 -36.09 -23.72
CA CYS A 118 -3.63 -35.20 -24.66
C CYS A 118 -2.18 -35.61 -24.93
N ALA A 119 -1.79 -35.57 -26.21
CA ALA A 119 -0.42 -35.58 -26.66
C ALA A 119 -0.17 -34.29 -27.44
N GLN A 120 0.84 -33.52 -27.04
CA GLN A 120 1.32 -32.37 -27.80
C GLN A 120 2.55 -32.80 -28.57
N VAL A 121 2.53 -32.56 -29.89
CA VAL A 121 3.64 -32.84 -30.79
C VAL A 121 3.98 -31.54 -31.49
N ASP A 122 5.21 -31.07 -31.31
CA ASP A 122 5.73 -29.90 -32.02
C ASP A 122 6.21 -30.32 -33.40
N TRP A 123 5.89 -29.52 -34.43
CA TRP A 123 6.41 -29.75 -35.77
C TRP A 123 7.88 -29.33 -35.87
N GLY A 124 8.75 -30.29 -36.15
CA GLY A 124 10.15 -30.14 -36.50
C GLY A 124 10.42 -30.49 -37.96
N SER A 125 11.32 -29.76 -38.61
CA SER A 125 11.83 -30.10 -39.95
C SER A 125 13.32 -30.41 -39.84
N TYR A 126 13.70 -31.65 -40.17
CA TYR A 126 15.10 -32.11 -40.14
C TYR A 126 15.80 -31.98 -41.50
N GLY A 127 15.11 -31.45 -42.52
CA GLY A 127 15.67 -31.31 -43.86
C GLY A 127 15.57 -32.61 -44.66
N SER A 128 16.52 -32.87 -45.57
CA SER A 128 16.51 -34.11 -46.37
C SER A 128 17.58 -35.08 -45.88
N VAL A 129 17.18 -36.33 -45.67
CA VAL A 129 18.06 -37.41 -45.25
C VAL A 129 18.20 -38.44 -46.38
N PRO A 130 19.40 -38.99 -46.59
CA PRO A 130 19.62 -40.07 -47.54
C PRO A 130 18.97 -41.36 -47.03
N VAL A 131 18.20 -42.03 -47.90
CA VAL A 131 17.55 -43.32 -47.67
C VAL A 131 17.86 -44.22 -48.86
N GLY A 132 18.85 -45.10 -48.68
CA GLY A 132 19.40 -45.92 -49.76
C GLY A 132 19.97 -45.04 -50.87
N SER A 133 19.47 -45.21 -52.10
CA SER A 133 19.85 -44.41 -53.27
C SER A 133 19.01 -43.15 -53.48
N THR A 134 18.08 -42.83 -52.56
CA THR A 134 17.17 -41.69 -52.68
C THR A 134 17.35 -40.71 -51.52
N SER A 135 16.89 -39.47 -51.68
CA SER A 135 16.84 -38.47 -50.61
C SER A 135 15.39 -38.16 -50.28
N ARG A 136 15.05 -38.13 -48.98
CA ARG A 136 13.68 -37.84 -48.51
C ARG A 136 13.68 -36.73 -47.48
N ARG A 137 12.69 -35.85 -47.59
CA ARG A 137 12.45 -34.79 -46.62
C ARG A 137 11.84 -35.39 -45.36
N LEU A 138 12.49 -35.17 -44.22
CA LEU A 138 12.02 -35.63 -42.92
C LEU A 138 11.51 -34.45 -42.10
N SER A 139 10.26 -34.56 -41.71
CA SER A 139 9.59 -33.71 -40.72
C SER A 139 9.05 -34.64 -39.63
N PHE A 140 9.00 -34.20 -38.38
CA PHE A 140 8.39 -34.93 -37.27
C PHE A 140 7.58 -33.99 -36.39
#